data_AF-A0AAV9J2L5-F1
#
_entry.id   AF-A0AAV9J2L5-F1
#
_cell.length_a   1.000
_cell.length_b   1.000
_cell.length_c   1.000
_cell.angle_alpha   90.00
_cell.angle_beta   90.00
_cell.angle_gamma   90.00
#
_symmetry.space_group_name_H-M   'P 1'
#
loop_
_entity.id
_entity.type
_entity.pdbx_description
1 polymer ?
#
loop_
_entity_poly.entity_id
_entity_poly.type
_entity_poly.pdbx_seq_one_letter_code
_entity_poly.pdbx_strand_id
1 'polypeptide(L)'
;MSDSAERLRALEAALGPAVVASVLEGSFAGRDAAVAVLEEMLAVKVAAEGAAAAGDIADVDVRVARMRARGAYAWASEAELRAALEACGGDLDAAEQLLLCLLEERDEASGKPPGRRRRRADDSVLVAAGGRTLSTLRHPHWRPRASYALCASEAPRGPSDDDQTTLSLSPLSSRSVPVPPDLRAIDDVQTLRSLAYQLMRRQRDYARLAAAAGGGAHGRGNSAQAARQVGSRLDAVEERLAQVLCADPHWHELDLHGLRLDKALLVMERRLAQAQAAMEASGQGVCRVRVIVGRGLHSDKQSNRMLPRVRAHLQCRGVRVHTDAHAGTLVVTLKR
;
A
#
# COMPACT_ATOMS: atom_id res chain seq x y z
N MET A 1 28.21 36.61 0.16
CA MET A 1 27.74 35.32 -0.40
C MET A 1 28.51 34.20 0.28
N SER A 2 27.99 33.43 1.23
CA SER A 2 27.00 33.66 2.28
C SER A 2 27.13 32.45 3.20
N ASP A 3 27.20 32.66 4.51
CA ASP A 3 27.25 31.66 5.59
C ASP A 3 26.32 30.44 5.36
N SER A 4 25.12 30.67 4.79
CA SER A 4 24.14 29.62 4.47
C SER A 4 24.62 28.56 3.46
N ALA A 5 25.57 28.86 2.57
CA ALA A 5 26.08 27.91 1.57
C ALA A 5 27.14 26.96 2.15
N GLU A 6 27.92 27.43 3.12
CA GLU A 6 28.85 26.57 3.87
C GLU A 6 28.09 25.69 4.85
N ARG A 7 27.08 26.25 5.54
CA ARG A 7 26.17 25.49 6.41
C ARG A 7 25.45 24.37 5.67
N LEU A 8 24.93 24.63 4.47
CA LEU A 8 24.30 23.57 3.65
C LEU A 8 25.27 22.47 3.26
N ARG A 9 26.52 22.80 2.90
CA ARG A 9 27.53 21.78 2.59
C ARG A 9 27.88 20.92 3.80
N ALA A 10 27.95 21.52 5.00
CA ALA A 10 28.14 20.77 6.24
C ALA A 10 26.93 19.85 6.55
N LEU A 11 25.71 20.33 6.33
CA LEU A 11 24.49 19.55 6.49
C LEU A 11 24.37 18.42 5.46
N GLU A 12 24.76 18.63 4.20
CA GLU A 12 24.81 17.59 3.17
C GLU A 12 25.80 16.49 3.54
N ALA A 13 26.96 16.84 4.09
CA ALA A 13 27.94 15.87 4.57
C ALA A 13 27.40 15.04 5.75
N ALA A 14 26.62 15.64 6.65
CA ALA A 14 26.14 14.99 7.86
C ALA A 14 24.83 14.19 7.67
N LEU A 15 23.89 14.70 6.87
CA LEU A 15 22.56 14.12 6.64
C LEU A 15 22.45 13.35 5.32
N GLY A 16 23.36 13.60 4.38
CA GLY A 16 23.32 13.09 3.02
C GLY A 16 22.59 14.03 2.06
N PRO A 17 23.04 14.11 0.79
CA PRO A 17 22.53 15.09 -0.18
C PRO A 17 21.05 14.88 -0.53
N ALA A 18 20.55 13.64 -0.49
CA ALA A 18 19.15 13.33 -0.78
C ALA A 18 18.17 13.92 0.24
N VAL A 19 18.55 13.94 1.53
CA VAL A 19 17.72 14.51 2.61
C VAL A 19 17.68 16.03 2.48
N VAL A 20 18.84 16.65 2.23
CA VAL A 20 18.94 18.09 2.03
C VAL A 20 18.16 18.54 0.79
N ALA A 21 18.28 17.83 -0.34
CA ALA A 21 17.52 18.12 -1.55
C ALA A 21 16.00 18.01 -1.29
N SER A 22 15.54 16.95 -0.62
CA SER A 22 14.12 16.79 -0.28
C SER A 22 13.58 17.91 0.60
N VAL A 23 14.38 18.46 1.52
CA VAL A 23 13.95 19.59 2.35
C VAL A 23 13.98 20.88 1.54
N LEU A 24 15.00 21.11 0.70
CA LEU A 24 15.05 22.31 -0.13
C LEU A 24 13.96 22.37 -1.21
N GLU A 25 13.50 21.22 -1.70
CA GLU A 25 12.35 21.10 -2.61
C GLU A 25 11.00 21.35 -1.91
N GLY A 26 10.97 21.29 -0.57
CA GLY A 26 9.82 21.65 0.23
C GLY A 26 9.51 23.15 0.14
N SER A 27 8.24 23.52 0.31
CA SER A 27 7.83 24.93 0.31
C SER A 27 8.21 25.61 1.63
N PHE A 28 9.46 26.03 1.76
CA PHE A 28 9.94 26.83 2.88
C PHE A 28 9.91 28.32 2.52
N ALA A 29 9.67 29.17 3.52
CA ALA A 29 9.62 30.64 3.35
C ALA A 29 10.97 31.27 2.94
N GLY A 30 12.02 30.45 2.77
CA GLY A 30 13.35 30.88 2.34
C GLY A 30 14.41 29.83 2.67
N ARG A 31 15.61 30.02 2.10
CA ARG A 31 16.75 29.10 2.27
C ARG A 31 17.18 28.96 3.73
N ASP A 32 17.13 30.04 4.51
CA ASP A 32 17.52 30.01 5.92
C ASP A 32 16.53 29.25 6.81
N ALA A 33 15.24 29.23 6.46
CA ALA A 33 14.24 28.41 7.14
C ALA A 33 14.47 26.90 6.89
N ALA A 34 14.84 26.54 5.66
CA ALA A 34 15.23 25.16 5.34
C ALA A 34 16.51 24.74 6.07
N VAL A 35 17.50 25.64 6.19
CA VAL A 35 18.72 25.38 6.97
C VAL A 35 18.42 25.13 8.44
N ALA A 36 17.54 25.93 9.06
CA ALA A 36 17.15 25.74 10.46
C ALA A 36 16.50 24.36 10.71
N VAL A 37 15.63 23.92 9.80
CA VAL A 37 15.00 22.58 9.89
C VAL A 37 16.03 21.47 9.72
N LEU A 38 16.98 21.62 8.80
CA LEU A 38 18.05 20.64 8.62
C LEU A 38 18.98 20.56 9.84
N GLU A 39 19.26 21.68 10.50
CA GLU A 39 20.04 21.70 11.75
C GLU A 39 19.31 21.00 12.90
N GLU A 40 17.99 21.17 13.00
CA GLU A 40 17.16 20.45 13.96
C GLU A 40 17.17 18.93 13.68
N MET A 41 17.04 18.53 12.41
CA MET A 41 17.14 17.12 12.00
C MET A 41 18.51 16.51 12.33
N LEU A 42 19.59 17.27 12.15
CA LEU A 42 20.93 16.82 12.51
C LEU A 42 21.08 16.66 14.02
N ALA A 43 20.56 17.60 14.83
CA ALA A 43 20.57 17.50 16.28
C ALA A 43 19.85 16.23 16.77
N VAL A 44 18.68 15.91 16.19
CA VAL A 44 17.93 14.67 16.50
C VAL A 44 18.71 13.43 16.11
N LYS A 45 19.38 13.42 14.94
CA LYS A 45 20.22 12.30 14.50
C LYS A 45 21.39 12.06 15.46
N VAL A 46 22.11 13.11 15.82
CA VAL A 46 23.25 13.03 16.75
C VAL A 46 22.80 12.55 18.14
N ALA A 47 21.67 13.05 18.65
CA ALA A 47 21.09 12.58 19.90
C ALA A 47 20.71 11.09 19.84
N ALA A 48 20.11 10.65 18.73
CA ALA A 48 19.74 9.25 18.53
C ALA A 48 20.97 8.32 18.41
N GLU A 49 22.03 8.76 17.74
CA GLU A 49 23.29 8.02 17.62
C GLU A 49 24.04 7.96 18.97
N GLY A 50 24.02 9.04 19.75
CA GLY A 50 24.55 9.08 21.11
C GLY A 50 23.79 8.15 22.07
N ALA A 51 22.45 8.17 22.03
CA ALA A 51 21.61 7.27 22.82
C ALA A 51 21.78 5.79 22.43
N ALA A 52 21.93 5.51 21.13
CA ALA A 52 22.23 4.16 20.63
C ALA A 52 23.61 3.67 21.09
N ALA A 53 24.63 4.54 21.11
CA ALA A 53 25.98 4.22 21.59
C ALA A 53 26.02 4.02 23.12
N ALA A 54 25.18 4.72 23.87
CA ALA A 54 25.04 4.56 25.33
C ALA A 54 24.30 3.27 25.74
N GLY A 55 23.76 2.50 24.77
CA GLY A 55 22.98 1.29 25.05
C GLY A 55 21.62 1.59 25.68
N ASP A 56 21.22 2.87 25.74
CA ASP A 56 20.06 3.34 26.49
C ASP A 56 19.00 3.86 25.53
N ILE A 57 18.45 2.95 24.72
CA ILE A 57 17.25 3.20 23.90
C ILE A 57 16.01 3.17 24.82
N ALA A 58 16.11 3.71 26.04
CA ALA A 58 14.98 3.88 26.95
C ALA A 58 14.34 5.27 26.84
N ASP A 59 15.02 6.21 26.16
CA ASP A 59 14.52 7.58 26.07
C ASP A 59 13.26 7.67 25.18
N VAL A 60 12.14 7.90 25.85
CA VAL A 60 10.82 8.10 25.26
C VAL A 60 10.84 9.24 24.25
N ASP A 61 11.68 10.26 24.44
CA ASP A 61 11.73 11.41 23.55
C ASP A 61 12.35 11.08 22.19
N VAL A 62 13.37 10.22 22.17
CA VAL A 62 13.95 9.70 20.91
C VAL A 62 12.92 8.85 20.15
N ARG A 63 12.10 8.09 20.86
CA ARG A 63 11.05 7.25 20.26
C ARG A 63 9.90 8.11 19.69
N VAL A 64 9.47 9.14 20.41
CA VAL A 64 8.49 10.13 19.93
C VAL A 64 9.01 10.87 18.69
N ALA A 65 10.27 11.32 18.71
CA ALA A 65 10.89 11.97 17.56
C ALA A 65 10.93 11.05 16.33
N ARG A 66 11.23 9.76 16.51
CA ARG A 66 11.22 8.75 15.45
C ARG A 66 9.82 8.52 14.88
N MET A 67 8.78 8.50 15.72
CA MET A 67 7.39 8.39 15.26
C MET A 67 6.97 9.62 14.46
N ARG A 68 7.35 10.83 14.89
CA ARG A 68 7.10 12.07 14.12
C ARG A 68 7.84 12.09 12.79
N ALA A 69 9.11 11.71 12.75
CA ALA A 69 9.93 11.67 11.53
C ALA A 69 9.38 10.70 10.47
N ARG A 70 8.60 9.69 10.86
CA ARG A 70 7.90 8.78 9.93
C ARG A 70 6.67 9.42 9.25
N GLY A 71 6.25 10.62 9.66
CA GLY A 71 5.16 11.39 9.03
C GLY A 71 3.74 10.83 9.23
N ALA A 72 3.59 9.58 9.67
CA ALA A 72 2.29 8.91 9.83
C ALA A 72 1.45 9.41 11.03
N TYR A 73 2.05 10.22 11.91
CA TYR A 73 1.48 10.62 13.20
C TYR A 73 1.40 12.13 13.39
N ALA A 74 1.43 12.93 12.33
CA ALA A 74 1.31 14.39 12.41
C ALA A 74 0.01 14.87 13.08
N TRP A 75 -1.01 14.00 13.17
CA TRP A 75 -2.28 14.28 13.84
C TRP A 75 -2.25 14.03 15.35
N ALA A 76 -1.28 13.27 15.86
CA ALA A 76 -1.18 12.91 17.27
C ALA A 76 -0.33 13.93 18.02
N SER A 77 -0.83 14.40 19.16
CA SER A 77 -0.08 15.27 20.06
C SER A 77 1.09 14.51 20.69
N GLU A 78 2.09 15.25 21.20
CA GLU A 78 3.23 14.65 21.89
C GLU A 78 2.81 13.80 23.08
N ALA A 79 1.82 14.28 23.84
CA ALA A 79 1.27 13.58 24.99
C ALA A 79 0.62 12.24 24.59
N GLU A 80 -0.06 12.19 23.45
CA GLU A 80 -0.65 10.94 22.93
C GLU A 80 0.41 9.94 22.47
N LEU A 81 1.48 10.43 21.82
CA LEU A 81 2.61 9.59 21.42
C LEU A 81 3.33 9.00 22.63
N ARG A 82 3.59 9.83 23.67
CA ARG A 82 4.21 9.39 24.92
C ARG A 82 3.33 8.39 25.67
N ALA A 83 2.04 8.69 25.81
CA ALA A 83 1.10 7.80 26.50
C ALA A 83 0.97 6.44 25.79
N ALA A 84 0.98 6.41 24.46
CA ALA A 84 0.96 5.16 23.70
C ALA A 84 2.25 4.36 23.89
N LEU A 85 3.41 5.01 23.87
CA LEU A 85 4.70 4.35 24.12
C LEU A 85 4.76 3.81 25.55
N GLU A 86 4.33 4.57 26.55
CA GLU A 86 4.30 4.15 27.94
C GLU A 86 3.36 2.94 28.15
N ALA A 87 2.15 3.01 27.59
CA ALA A 87 1.17 1.90 27.65
C ALA A 87 1.70 0.61 26.99
N CYS A 88 2.59 0.73 26.01
CA CYS A 88 3.19 -0.39 25.30
C CYS A 88 4.56 -0.80 25.84
N GLY A 89 4.96 -0.35 27.04
CA GLY A 89 6.27 -0.68 27.62
C GLY A 89 7.45 -0.20 26.77
N GLY A 90 7.21 0.82 25.93
CA GLY A 90 8.19 1.38 25.03
C GLY A 90 8.33 0.69 23.67
N ASP A 91 7.54 -0.34 23.39
CA ASP A 91 7.51 -0.99 22.07
C ASP A 91 6.88 -0.03 21.03
N LEU A 92 7.69 0.33 20.04
CA LEU A 92 7.33 1.31 19.02
C LEU A 92 6.25 0.78 18.05
N ASP A 93 6.30 -0.50 17.70
CA ASP A 93 5.34 -1.10 16.76
C ASP A 93 4.00 -1.32 17.44
N ALA A 94 4.01 -1.70 18.73
CA ALA A 94 2.80 -1.81 19.54
C ALA A 94 2.15 -0.43 19.79
N ALA A 95 2.94 0.61 20.09
CA ALA A 95 2.43 1.98 20.25
C ALA A 95 1.83 2.53 18.94
N GLU A 96 2.45 2.21 17.80
CA GLU A 96 1.97 2.54 16.45
C GLU A 96 0.61 1.86 16.17
N GLN A 97 0.44 0.58 16.52
CA GLN A 97 -0.87 -0.09 16.41
C GLN A 97 -1.92 0.51 17.36
N LEU A 98 -1.57 0.82 18.60
CA LEU A 98 -2.48 1.41 19.57
C LEU A 98 -3.02 2.77 19.10
N LEU A 99 -2.15 3.62 18.54
CA LEU A 99 -2.55 4.91 17.99
C LEU A 99 -3.47 4.78 16.76
N LEU A 100 -3.27 3.76 15.93
CA LEU A 100 -4.17 3.49 14.81
C LEU A 100 -5.57 3.07 15.29
N CYS A 101 -5.65 2.22 16.33
CA CYS A 101 -6.93 1.86 16.95
C CYS A 101 -7.66 3.07 17.53
N LEU A 102 -6.95 3.93 18.28
CA LEU A 102 -7.53 5.15 18.86
C LEU A 102 -8.02 6.15 17.79
N LEU A 103 -7.35 6.19 16.64
CA LEU A 103 -7.79 7.00 15.50
C LEU A 103 -9.11 6.46 14.90
N GLU A 104 -9.23 5.14 14.78
CA GLU A 104 -10.45 4.49 14.29
C GLU A 104 -11.64 4.78 15.22
N GLU A 105 -11.46 4.61 16.54
CA GLU A 105 -12.50 4.93 17.54
C GLU A 105 -12.92 6.40 17.50
N ARG A 106 -11.97 7.32 17.31
CA ARG A 106 -12.26 8.77 17.17
C ARG A 106 -13.01 9.09 15.88
N ASP A 107 -12.66 8.43 14.78
CA ASP A 107 -13.36 8.63 13.51
C ASP A 107 -14.80 8.10 13.61
N GLU A 108 -15.02 6.94 14.22
CA GLU A 108 -16.34 6.37 14.52
C GLU A 108 -17.18 7.28 15.43
N ALA A 109 -16.63 7.74 16.55
CA ALA A 109 -17.31 8.64 17.48
C ALA A 109 -17.65 10.00 16.85
N SER A 110 -16.87 10.44 15.87
CA SER A 110 -17.10 11.72 15.19
C SER A 110 -18.16 11.65 14.08
N GLY A 111 -18.66 10.46 13.73
CA GLY A 111 -19.60 10.24 12.63
C GLY A 111 -19.05 10.66 11.26
N LYS A 112 -17.74 10.90 11.15
CA LYS A 112 -17.08 11.25 9.89
C LYS A 112 -16.63 9.95 9.21
N PRO A 113 -16.81 9.82 7.89
CA PRO A 113 -16.34 8.65 7.18
C PRO A 113 -14.82 8.49 7.38
N PRO A 114 -14.34 7.27 7.68
CA PRO A 114 -12.94 7.02 7.96
C PRO A 114 -12.07 7.52 6.80
N GLY A 115 -11.11 8.40 7.11
CA GLY A 115 -10.18 8.98 6.13
C GLY A 115 -10.36 10.49 5.83
N ARG A 116 -11.35 11.17 6.41
CA ARG A 116 -11.45 12.64 6.30
C ARG A 116 -10.35 13.38 7.07
N ARG A 117 -9.83 12.80 8.17
CA ARG A 117 -8.69 13.38 8.92
C ARG A 117 -7.35 13.14 8.23
N ARG A 118 -7.16 11.99 7.56
CA ARG A 118 -5.97 11.75 6.71
C ARG A 118 -5.81 12.82 5.63
N ARG A 119 -6.90 13.20 4.95
CA ARG A 119 -6.87 14.30 3.96
C ARG A 119 -6.59 15.66 4.58
N ARG A 120 -7.03 15.92 5.82
CA ARG A 120 -6.77 17.21 6.45
C ARG A 120 -5.31 17.43 6.84
N ALA A 121 -4.53 16.40 7.10
CA ALA A 121 -3.09 16.55 7.31
C ALA A 121 -2.37 16.94 5.99
N ASP A 122 -2.79 16.37 4.87
CA ASP A 122 -2.32 16.74 3.53
C ASP A 122 -2.82 18.13 3.09
N ASP A 123 -4.06 18.50 3.44
CA ASP A 123 -4.65 19.80 3.09
C ASP A 123 -4.25 20.93 4.08
N SER A 124 -3.83 20.63 5.31
CA SER A 124 -3.40 21.65 6.29
C SER A 124 -2.06 22.30 5.95
N VAL A 125 -1.29 21.70 5.04
CA VAL A 125 -0.10 22.32 4.43
C VAL A 125 -0.49 23.27 3.28
N LEU A 126 -1.72 23.19 2.78
CA LEU A 126 -2.19 23.92 1.59
C LEU A 126 -3.20 25.04 1.84
N VAL A 127 -3.72 25.21 3.07
CA VAL A 127 -4.73 26.25 3.39
C VAL A 127 -4.15 27.37 4.27
N ALA A 128 -2.92 27.80 3.95
CA ALA A 128 -2.35 29.07 4.38
C ALA A 128 -1.91 29.90 3.16
N ALA A 129 -2.81 30.08 2.19
CA ALA A 129 -2.65 31.08 1.14
C ALA A 129 -4.04 31.62 0.73
N GLY A 130 -4.15 32.95 0.77
CA GLY A 130 -5.40 33.71 0.74
C GLY A 130 -6.34 33.44 -0.43
N GLY A 131 -7.61 33.70 -0.17
CA GLY A 131 -8.70 33.42 -1.09
C GLY A 131 -8.80 34.34 -2.31
N ARG A 132 -9.65 33.90 -3.23
CA ARG A 132 -10.66 34.73 -3.89
C ARG A 132 -11.73 33.84 -4.50
N THR A 133 -12.97 34.24 -4.27
CA THR A 133 -14.20 33.73 -4.87
C THR A 133 -14.24 34.06 -6.36
N LEU A 134 -14.83 33.17 -7.16
CA LEU A 134 -15.87 33.52 -8.13
C LEU A 134 -16.52 32.27 -8.74
N SER A 135 -17.74 32.50 -9.19
CA SER A 135 -18.87 31.61 -9.34
C SER A 135 -19.09 31.13 -10.77
N THR A 136 -19.86 30.04 -10.87
CA THR A 136 -20.74 29.65 -12.00
C THR A 136 -20.12 29.37 -13.36
N LEU A 137 -20.27 28.12 -13.85
CA LEU A 137 -20.94 27.84 -15.12
C LEU A 137 -21.27 26.34 -15.28
N ARG A 138 -22.34 26.12 -16.03
CA ARG A 138 -23.20 24.93 -16.09
C ARG A 138 -22.64 23.80 -16.94
N HIS A 139 -23.05 22.56 -16.62
CA HIS A 139 -23.05 21.40 -17.53
C HIS A 139 -23.75 21.70 -18.86
N PRO A 140 -23.32 21.06 -19.97
CA PRO A 140 -24.09 19.90 -20.45
C PRO A 140 -23.31 18.73 -21.11
N HIS A 141 -23.88 17.54 -20.92
CA HIS A 141 -24.10 16.41 -21.84
C HIS A 141 -22.95 15.61 -22.48
N TRP A 142 -23.09 14.30 -22.29
CA TRP A 142 -22.36 13.16 -22.82
C TRP A 142 -23.03 12.68 -24.13
N ARG A 143 -22.25 12.31 -25.16
CA ARG A 143 -22.48 11.13 -26.03
C ARG A 143 -21.25 10.84 -26.91
N PRO A 144 -21.01 9.56 -27.31
CA PRO A 144 -19.76 9.10 -27.89
C PRO A 144 -19.80 9.00 -29.42
N ARG A 145 -18.65 9.15 -30.09
CA ARG A 145 -18.40 8.56 -31.41
C ARG A 145 -16.93 8.19 -31.59
N ALA A 146 -16.73 6.98 -32.09
CA ALA A 146 -15.49 6.41 -32.57
C ALA A 146 -15.04 7.07 -33.87
N SER A 147 -13.73 7.10 -34.13
CA SER A 147 -13.08 6.48 -35.30
C SER A 147 -11.59 6.79 -35.34
N TYR A 148 -10.83 5.78 -35.76
CA TYR A 148 -9.39 5.79 -36.05
C TYR A 148 -8.98 6.87 -37.05
N ALA A 149 -7.79 7.46 -36.86
CA ALA A 149 -6.93 7.87 -37.95
C ALA A 149 -5.47 7.94 -37.47
N LEU A 150 -4.61 7.19 -38.16
CA LEU A 150 -3.16 7.28 -38.13
C LEU A 150 -2.71 8.64 -38.67
N CYS A 151 -1.86 9.34 -37.94
CA CYS A 151 -0.91 10.30 -38.50
C CYS A 151 0.43 10.13 -37.79
N ALA A 152 1.39 9.59 -38.52
CA ALA A 152 2.80 9.77 -38.26
C ALA A 152 3.13 11.25 -38.41
N SER A 153 3.85 11.81 -37.44
CA SER A 153 4.43 13.14 -37.52
C SER A 153 5.74 13.13 -36.74
N GLU A 154 6.74 13.67 -37.40
CA GLU A 154 8.16 13.53 -37.13
C GLU A 154 8.58 14.12 -35.79
N ALA A 155 9.57 13.46 -35.16
CA ALA A 155 10.18 13.89 -33.93
C ALA A 155 11.05 15.15 -34.15
N PRO A 156 10.99 16.17 -33.27
CA PRO A 156 12.00 17.20 -33.25
C PRO A 156 13.27 16.66 -32.57
N ARG A 157 14.41 16.78 -33.27
CA ARG A 157 15.75 16.60 -32.70
C ARG A 157 16.04 17.78 -31.77
N GLY A 158 16.45 17.48 -30.54
CA GLY A 158 16.93 18.42 -29.52
C GLY A 158 18.01 17.75 -28.66
N PRO A 159 18.84 18.53 -27.95
CA PRO A 159 20.29 18.53 -28.15
C PRO A 159 21.08 17.61 -27.21
N SER A 160 22.24 17.20 -27.75
CA SER A 160 23.57 16.98 -27.11
C SER A 160 23.61 16.51 -25.66
N ASP A 161 24.00 15.25 -25.49
CA ASP A 161 24.63 14.71 -24.29
C ASP A 161 25.85 15.56 -23.92
N ASP A 162 25.87 16.14 -22.71
CA ASP A 162 27.07 16.45 -21.91
C ASP A 162 26.59 17.10 -20.59
N ASP A 163 26.12 16.26 -19.65
CA ASP A 163 26.18 16.47 -18.20
C ASP A 163 25.35 15.38 -17.49
N GLN A 164 25.82 14.13 -17.53
CA GLN A 164 25.27 13.08 -16.68
C GLN A 164 25.93 13.12 -15.30
N THR A 165 25.38 13.96 -14.42
CA THR A 165 25.57 13.80 -12.98
C THR A 165 24.79 12.55 -12.57
N THR A 166 25.47 11.41 -12.51
CA THR A 166 24.87 10.14 -12.10
C THR A 166 24.52 10.22 -10.61
N LEU A 167 23.25 10.48 -10.30
CA LEU A 167 22.71 10.26 -8.97
C LEU A 167 22.80 8.75 -8.67
N SER A 168 23.85 8.39 -7.92
CA SER A 168 24.05 7.06 -7.38
C SER A 168 22.92 6.74 -6.40
N LEU A 169 21.84 6.15 -6.94
CA LEU A 169 20.86 5.44 -6.13
C LEU A 169 21.61 4.27 -5.49
N SER A 170 22.04 4.46 -4.23
CA SER A 170 22.60 3.37 -3.43
C SER A 170 21.62 2.20 -3.54
N PRO A 171 22.06 1.03 -4.03
CA PRO A 171 21.16 -0.09 -4.23
C PRO A 171 20.58 -0.43 -2.86
N LEU A 172 19.27 -0.27 -2.70
CA LEU A 172 18.54 -0.82 -1.56
C LEU A 172 19.04 -2.25 -1.39
N SER A 173 19.70 -2.47 -0.25
CA SER A 173 20.41 -3.69 0.11
C SER A 173 19.68 -4.88 -0.49
N SER A 174 20.36 -5.58 -1.40
CA SER A 174 19.92 -6.82 -2.03
C SER A 174 19.84 -7.94 -0.99
N ARG A 175 19.09 -7.72 0.09
CA ARG A 175 18.56 -8.78 0.93
C ARG A 175 17.63 -9.57 0.01
N SER A 176 18.25 -10.54 -0.66
CA SER A 176 17.57 -11.59 -1.39
C SER A 176 16.42 -12.03 -0.52
N VAL A 177 15.20 -11.89 -1.05
CA VAL A 177 14.04 -12.51 -0.43
C VAL A 177 14.42 -13.98 -0.29
N PRO A 178 14.48 -14.53 0.94
CA PRO A 178 14.77 -15.94 1.12
C PRO A 178 13.82 -16.67 0.20
N VAL A 179 14.38 -17.43 -0.75
CA VAL A 179 13.58 -18.28 -1.62
C VAL A 179 12.86 -19.20 -0.66
N PRO A 180 11.51 -19.16 -0.60
CA PRO A 180 10.81 -20.07 0.29
C PRO A 180 11.25 -21.50 -0.06
N PRO A 181 11.31 -22.41 0.93
CA PRO A 181 11.45 -23.84 0.66
C PRO A 181 10.45 -24.27 -0.41
N ASP A 182 10.74 -25.37 -1.11
CA ASP A 182 9.92 -25.93 -2.19
C ASP A 182 8.42 -25.66 -1.95
N LEU A 183 7.83 -24.76 -2.75
CA LEU A 183 6.44 -24.30 -2.55
C LEU A 183 5.46 -25.48 -2.54
N ARG A 184 5.84 -26.62 -3.15
CA ARG A 184 5.08 -27.86 -3.19
C ARG A 184 4.93 -28.52 -1.83
N ALA A 185 5.80 -28.22 -0.87
CA ALA A 185 5.76 -28.76 0.49
C ALA A 185 4.88 -27.93 1.44
N ILE A 186 4.42 -26.75 1.00
CA ILE A 186 3.58 -25.88 1.83
C ILE A 186 2.11 -26.19 1.53
N ASP A 187 1.44 -26.77 2.52
CA ASP A 187 0.00 -27.04 2.52
C ASP A 187 -0.79 -26.08 3.42
N ASP A 188 -0.11 -25.29 4.26
CA ASP A 188 -0.76 -24.34 5.14
C ASP A 188 -1.24 -23.08 4.37
N VAL A 189 -2.55 -22.91 4.32
CA VAL A 189 -3.23 -21.80 3.63
C VAL A 189 -2.81 -20.44 4.19
N GLN A 190 -2.63 -20.30 5.50
CA GLN A 190 -2.27 -19.03 6.12
C GLN A 190 -0.83 -18.60 5.80
N THR A 191 0.08 -19.56 5.75
CA THR A 191 1.47 -19.36 5.31
C THR A 191 1.51 -18.91 3.86
N LEU A 192 0.78 -19.58 2.96
CA LEU A 192 0.71 -19.21 1.54
C LEU A 192 0.11 -17.80 1.34
N ARG A 193 -0.94 -17.46 2.08
CA ARG A 193 -1.53 -16.11 2.05
C ARG A 193 -0.57 -15.04 2.55
N SER A 194 0.07 -15.28 3.69
CA SER A 194 1.07 -14.36 4.26
C SER A 194 2.21 -14.11 3.27
N LEU A 195 2.70 -15.16 2.61
CA LEU A 195 3.71 -15.07 1.57
C LEU A 195 3.21 -14.29 0.35
N ALA A 196 1.99 -14.56 -0.13
CA ALA A 196 1.39 -13.81 -1.24
C ALA A 196 1.27 -12.31 -0.92
N TYR A 197 0.82 -11.96 0.29
CA TYR A 197 0.75 -10.56 0.73
C TYR A 197 2.12 -9.87 0.78
N GLN A 198 3.15 -10.55 1.29
CA GLN A 198 4.51 -10.02 1.32
C GLN A 198 5.05 -9.76 -0.09
N LEU A 199 4.84 -10.70 -1.02
CA LEU A 199 5.25 -10.57 -2.41
C LEU A 199 4.48 -9.47 -3.13
N MET A 200 3.16 -9.38 -2.92
CA MET A 200 2.33 -8.33 -3.50
C MET A 200 2.75 -6.94 -3.02
N ARG A 201 3.05 -6.77 -1.73
CA ARG A 201 3.58 -5.51 -1.19
C ARG A 201 4.89 -5.14 -1.88
N ARG A 202 5.85 -6.07 -1.95
CA ARG A 202 7.13 -5.85 -2.63
C ARG A 202 6.97 -5.51 -4.10
N GLN A 203 6.06 -6.18 -4.81
CA GLN A 203 5.79 -5.88 -6.21
C GLN A 203 5.30 -4.44 -6.39
N ARG A 204 4.40 -3.97 -5.51
CA ARG A 204 3.94 -2.57 -5.52
C ARG A 204 5.08 -1.61 -5.21
N ASP A 205 5.94 -1.93 -4.26
CA ASP A 205 7.10 -1.10 -3.92
C ASP A 205 8.06 -0.97 -5.11
N TYR A 206 8.39 -2.08 -5.79
CA TYR A 206 9.20 -2.04 -7.01
C TYR A 206 8.53 -1.28 -8.17
N ALA A 207 7.21 -1.41 -8.32
CA ALA A 207 6.46 -0.66 -9.33
C ALA A 207 6.47 0.86 -9.04
N ARG A 208 6.35 1.25 -7.77
CA ARG A 208 6.47 2.65 -7.33
C ARG A 208 7.86 3.20 -7.57
N LEU A 209 8.91 2.44 -7.24
CA LEU A 209 10.30 2.82 -7.53
C LEU A 209 10.53 2.98 -9.04
N ALA A 210 10.01 2.07 -9.86
CA ALA A 210 10.11 2.16 -11.31
C ALA A 210 9.41 3.42 -11.87
N ALA A 211 8.27 3.80 -11.29
CA ALA A 211 7.55 5.03 -11.67
C ALA A 211 8.27 6.30 -11.19
N ALA A 212 8.82 6.29 -9.97
CA ALA A 212 9.55 7.42 -9.38
C ALA A 212 10.91 7.68 -10.04
N ALA A 213 11.54 6.67 -10.63
CA ALA A 213 12.85 6.79 -11.27
C ALA A 213 12.90 7.70 -12.52
N GLY A 214 11.78 8.29 -12.94
CA GLY A 214 11.69 9.65 -13.51
C GLY A 214 12.43 10.05 -14.80
N GLY A 215 13.42 9.30 -15.30
CA GLY A 215 14.22 9.78 -16.45
C GLY A 215 15.28 8.80 -16.99
N GLY A 216 15.98 8.04 -16.15
CA GLY A 216 17.01 7.11 -16.64
C GLY A 216 16.44 5.80 -17.19
N ALA A 217 16.77 5.42 -18.44
CA ALA A 217 16.39 4.13 -19.02
C ALA A 217 16.88 2.93 -18.16
N HIS A 218 18.06 3.05 -17.56
CA HIS A 218 18.69 2.01 -16.75
C HIS A 218 17.99 1.80 -15.39
N GLY A 219 17.62 2.87 -14.68
CA GLY A 219 16.89 2.77 -13.40
C GLY A 219 15.50 2.15 -13.56
N ARG A 220 14.80 2.50 -14.66
CA ARG A 220 13.51 1.90 -15.02
C ARG A 220 13.64 0.40 -15.33
N GLY A 221 14.72 0.00 -16.02
CA GLY A 221 14.99 -1.40 -16.36
C GLY A 221 15.11 -2.30 -15.14
N ASN A 222 15.96 -1.93 -14.18
CA ASN A 222 16.25 -2.76 -13.01
C ASN A 222 15.04 -2.93 -12.09
N SER A 223 14.33 -1.84 -11.76
CA SER A 223 13.12 -1.93 -10.91
C SER A 223 11.98 -2.65 -11.61
N ALA A 224 11.81 -2.47 -12.93
CA ALA A 224 10.81 -3.22 -13.68
C ALA A 224 11.13 -4.72 -13.75
N GLN A 225 12.41 -5.08 -13.91
CA GLN A 225 12.84 -6.48 -13.90
C GLN A 225 12.62 -7.11 -12.51
N ALA A 226 12.95 -6.41 -11.42
CA ALA A 226 12.68 -6.86 -10.06
C ALA A 226 11.17 -7.05 -9.82
N ALA A 227 10.33 -6.10 -10.26
CA ALA A 227 8.87 -6.22 -10.17
C ALA A 227 8.34 -7.44 -10.93
N ARG A 228 8.90 -7.76 -12.11
CA ARG A 228 8.54 -8.97 -12.88
C ARG A 228 8.95 -10.23 -12.14
N GLN A 229 10.17 -10.30 -11.60
CA GLN A 229 10.64 -11.46 -10.84
C GLN A 229 9.77 -11.73 -9.60
N VAL A 230 9.42 -10.69 -8.84
CA VAL A 230 8.49 -10.81 -7.72
C VAL A 230 7.09 -11.22 -8.20
N GLY A 231 6.64 -10.68 -9.33
CA GLY A 231 5.37 -11.06 -9.96
C GLY A 231 5.31 -12.55 -10.30
N SER A 232 6.34 -13.11 -10.93
CA SER A 232 6.41 -14.54 -11.25
C SER A 232 6.39 -15.42 -9.99
N ARG A 233 7.03 -14.97 -8.90
CA ARG A 233 6.97 -15.69 -7.61
C ARG A 233 5.58 -15.61 -6.99
N LEU A 234 4.94 -14.45 -7.04
CA LEU A 234 3.56 -14.27 -6.57
C LEU A 234 2.62 -15.21 -7.32
N ASP A 235 2.74 -15.28 -8.65
CA ASP A 235 1.92 -16.17 -9.47
C ASP A 235 2.09 -17.65 -9.08
N ALA A 236 3.31 -18.09 -8.76
CA ALA A 236 3.57 -19.45 -8.30
C ALA A 236 2.96 -19.75 -6.92
N VAL A 237 3.03 -18.79 -5.99
CA VAL A 237 2.43 -18.92 -4.65
C VAL A 237 0.90 -18.95 -4.74
N GLU A 238 0.30 -18.08 -5.57
CA GLU A 238 -1.14 -18.05 -5.79
C GLU A 238 -1.65 -19.31 -6.49
N GLU A 239 -0.88 -19.87 -7.43
CA GLU A 239 -1.20 -21.15 -8.06
C GLU A 239 -1.19 -22.28 -7.02
N ARG A 240 -0.18 -22.33 -6.13
CA ARG A 240 -0.16 -23.31 -5.05
C ARG A 240 -1.35 -23.13 -4.10
N LEU A 241 -1.62 -21.90 -3.69
CA LEU A 241 -2.77 -21.57 -2.84
C LEU A 241 -4.09 -22.00 -3.49
N ALA A 242 -4.27 -21.74 -4.79
CA ALA A 242 -5.45 -22.19 -5.53
C ALA A 242 -5.58 -23.72 -5.55
N GLN A 243 -4.48 -24.45 -5.72
CA GLN A 243 -4.47 -25.92 -5.67
C GLN A 243 -4.89 -26.45 -4.29
N VAL A 244 -4.30 -25.91 -3.21
CA VAL A 244 -4.64 -26.31 -1.84
C VAL A 244 -6.12 -26.02 -1.54
N LEU A 245 -6.61 -24.83 -1.89
CA LEU A 245 -8.01 -24.47 -1.70
C LEU A 245 -8.97 -25.36 -2.52
N CYS A 246 -8.57 -25.79 -3.72
CA CYS A 246 -9.37 -26.73 -4.53
C CYS A 246 -9.43 -28.14 -3.94
N ALA A 247 -8.41 -28.54 -3.16
CA ALA A 247 -8.30 -29.86 -2.56
C ALA A 247 -8.98 -29.97 -1.19
N ASP A 248 -9.31 -28.85 -0.54
CA ASP A 248 -9.94 -28.82 0.78
C ASP A 248 -11.27 -29.59 0.79
N PRO A 249 -11.54 -30.60 1.62
CA PRO A 249 -12.84 -31.29 1.60
C PRO A 249 -14.03 -30.41 2.05
N HIS A 250 -13.79 -29.29 2.75
CA HIS A 250 -14.84 -28.45 3.33
C HIS A 250 -15.46 -27.50 2.31
N TRP A 251 -16.48 -27.97 1.60
CA TRP A 251 -17.13 -27.20 0.52
C TRP A 251 -18.17 -26.17 0.99
N HIS A 252 -18.55 -26.17 2.27
CA HIS A 252 -19.56 -25.27 2.82
C HIS A 252 -19.06 -23.85 3.04
N GLU A 253 -17.74 -23.67 3.19
CA GLU A 253 -17.09 -22.38 3.28
C GLU A 253 -15.94 -22.31 2.27
N LEU A 254 -15.87 -21.21 1.54
CA LEU A 254 -14.91 -20.97 0.50
C LEU A 254 -14.28 -19.60 0.72
N ASP A 255 -13.03 -19.61 1.14
CA ASP A 255 -12.31 -18.39 1.42
C ASP A 255 -11.35 -18.00 0.29
N LEU A 256 -11.76 -17.00 -0.49
CA LEU A 256 -11.07 -16.48 -1.67
C LEU A 256 -10.23 -15.23 -1.35
N HIS A 257 -10.20 -14.78 -0.10
CA HIS A 257 -9.47 -13.56 0.22
C HIS A 257 -7.97 -13.72 -0.07
N GLY A 258 -7.35 -12.61 -0.50
CA GLY A 258 -5.93 -12.58 -0.83
C GLY A 258 -5.56 -13.14 -2.21
N LEU A 259 -6.48 -13.81 -2.91
CA LEU A 259 -6.24 -14.26 -4.29
C LEU A 259 -6.40 -13.11 -5.30
N ARG A 260 -5.67 -13.18 -6.41
CA ARG A 260 -6.06 -12.44 -7.61
C ARG A 260 -7.42 -12.92 -8.12
N LEU A 261 -8.17 -12.01 -8.74
CA LEU A 261 -9.55 -12.27 -9.15
C LEU A 261 -9.70 -13.46 -10.10
N ASP A 262 -8.82 -13.58 -11.09
CA ASP A 262 -8.79 -14.70 -12.05
C ASP A 262 -8.63 -16.04 -11.33
N LYS A 263 -7.71 -16.12 -10.36
CA LYS A 263 -7.53 -17.31 -9.52
C LYS A 263 -8.71 -17.55 -8.59
N ALA A 264 -9.26 -16.51 -7.98
CA ALA A 264 -10.43 -16.59 -7.11
C ALA A 264 -11.65 -17.17 -7.86
N LEU A 265 -11.91 -16.71 -9.09
CA LEU A 265 -12.99 -17.24 -9.92
C LEU A 265 -12.75 -18.71 -10.29
N LEU A 266 -11.53 -19.07 -10.69
CA LEU A 266 -11.17 -20.46 -11.00
C LEU A 266 -11.41 -21.40 -9.80
N VAL A 267 -10.92 -21.03 -8.62
CA VAL A 267 -11.13 -21.81 -7.38
C VAL A 267 -12.61 -21.90 -7.10
N MET A 268 -13.34 -20.78 -7.11
CA MET A 268 -14.77 -20.77 -6.85
C MET A 268 -15.57 -21.71 -7.75
N GLU A 269 -15.30 -21.71 -9.05
CA GLU A 269 -16.01 -22.59 -9.98
C GLU A 269 -15.78 -24.07 -9.67
N ARG A 270 -14.53 -24.46 -9.42
CA ARG A 270 -14.18 -25.85 -9.06
C ARG A 270 -14.86 -26.27 -7.77
N ARG A 271 -14.85 -25.40 -6.76
CA ARG A 271 -15.44 -25.63 -5.44
C ARG A 271 -16.97 -25.75 -5.49
N LEU A 272 -17.63 -24.88 -6.25
CA LEU A 272 -19.08 -24.96 -6.43
C LEU A 272 -19.49 -26.21 -7.21
N ALA A 273 -18.70 -26.65 -8.20
CA ALA A 273 -18.93 -27.92 -8.88
C ALA A 273 -18.79 -29.13 -7.93
N GLN A 274 -17.77 -29.12 -7.05
CA GLN A 274 -17.61 -30.14 -6.00
C GLN A 274 -18.80 -30.13 -5.02
N ALA A 275 -19.25 -28.95 -4.57
CA ALA A 275 -20.40 -28.81 -3.69
C ALA A 275 -21.70 -29.33 -4.34
N GLN A 276 -21.89 -29.04 -5.64
CA GLN A 276 -23.01 -29.54 -6.42
C GLN A 276 -22.98 -31.08 -6.51
N ALA A 277 -21.82 -31.67 -6.85
CA ALA A 277 -21.66 -33.11 -6.92
C ALA A 277 -21.91 -33.81 -5.57
N ALA A 278 -21.43 -33.21 -4.47
CA ALA A 278 -21.68 -33.71 -3.12
C ALA A 278 -23.17 -33.62 -2.72
N MET A 279 -23.84 -32.52 -3.09
CA MET A 279 -25.28 -32.36 -2.90
C MET A 279 -26.08 -33.41 -3.68
N GLU A 280 -25.72 -33.67 -4.94
CA GLU A 280 -26.35 -34.70 -5.77
C GLU A 280 -26.17 -36.10 -5.20
N ALA A 281 -24.94 -36.45 -4.79
CA ALA A 281 -24.62 -37.74 -4.20
C ALA A 281 -25.34 -37.99 -2.87
N SER A 282 -25.55 -36.94 -2.06
CA SER A 282 -26.28 -37.03 -0.79
C SER A 282 -27.80 -36.96 -0.95
N GLY A 283 -28.32 -36.69 -2.15
CA GLY A 283 -29.75 -36.52 -2.39
C GLY A 283 -30.35 -35.24 -1.78
N GLN A 284 -29.51 -34.30 -1.33
CA GLN A 284 -29.96 -33.01 -0.79
C GLN A 284 -30.58 -32.15 -1.90
N GLY A 285 -31.74 -31.54 -1.64
CA GLY A 285 -32.40 -30.67 -2.63
C GLY A 285 -31.78 -29.26 -2.72
N VAL A 286 -31.07 -28.84 -1.68
CA VAL A 286 -30.48 -27.50 -1.55
C VAL A 286 -29.17 -27.57 -0.79
N CYS A 287 -28.15 -26.88 -1.30
CA CYS A 287 -26.85 -26.71 -0.67
C CYS A 287 -26.52 -25.22 -0.57
N ARG A 288 -25.95 -24.79 0.56
CA ARG A 288 -25.51 -23.40 0.77
C ARG A 288 -24.00 -23.37 0.95
N VAL A 289 -23.34 -22.54 0.15
CA VAL A 289 -21.89 -22.32 0.20
C VAL A 289 -21.62 -20.87 0.57
N ARG A 290 -20.86 -20.65 1.65
CA ARG A 290 -20.40 -19.32 2.06
C ARG A 290 -19.12 -18.98 1.30
N VAL A 291 -19.10 -17.88 0.57
CA VAL A 291 -17.95 -17.40 -0.21
C VAL A 291 -17.43 -16.12 0.40
N ILE A 292 -16.23 -16.18 0.97
CA ILE A 292 -15.54 -15.06 1.63
C ILE A 292 -14.57 -14.45 0.61
N VAL A 293 -14.82 -13.21 0.20
CA VAL A 293 -13.99 -12.45 -0.77
C VAL A 293 -13.13 -11.37 -0.09
N GLY A 294 -13.23 -11.27 1.25
CA GLY A 294 -12.56 -10.26 2.06
C GLY A 294 -13.27 -8.90 2.04
N ARG A 295 -12.94 -8.03 3.00
CA ARG A 295 -13.59 -6.71 3.20
C ARG A 295 -13.12 -5.62 2.22
N GLY A 296 -12.01 -5.85 1.52
CA GLY A 296 -11.44 -4.85 0.58
C GLY A 296 -10.65 -3.72 1.24
N LEU A 297 -10.31 -3.84 2.53
CA LEU A 297 -9.54 -2.85 3.31
C LEU A 297 -8.17 -2.51 2.69
N HIS A 298 -7.58 -3.43 1.92
CA HIS A 298 -6.25 -3.27 1.30
C HIS A 298 -6.28 -2.74 -0.15
N SER A 299 -7.45 -2.33 -0.65
CA SER A 299 -7.55 -1.71 -1.96
C SER A 299 -7.26 -0.21 -1.86
N ASP A 300 -6.35 0.31 -2.70
CA ASP A 300 -5.92 1.72 -2.71
C ASP A 300 -7.08 2.72 -2.95
N LYS A 301 -8.28 2.23 -3.32
CA LYS A 301 -9.50 3.03 -3.51
C LYS A 301 -10.62 2.70 -2.51
N GLN A 302 -10.36 1.93 -1.45
CA GLN A 302 -11.37 1.39 -0.52
C GLN A 302 -12.53 0.61 -1.19
N SER A 303 -12.51 0.41 -2.51
CA SER A 303 -13.53 -0.35 -3.23
C SER A 303 -13.10 -1.80 -3.31
N ASN A 304 -13.78 -2.69 -2.58
CA ASN A 304 -13.66 -4.12 -2.79
C ASN A 304 -14.08 -4.44 -4.24
N ARG A 305 -13.11 -4.62 -5.15
CA ARG A 305 -13.38 -4.96 -6.56
C ARG A 305 -13.75 -6.43 -6.73
N MET A 306 -13.43 -7.29 -5.76
CA MET A 306 -13.66 -8.72 -5.86
C MET A 306 -15.14 -9.05 -5.67
N LEU A 307 -15.77 -8.55 -4.61
CA LEU A 307 -17.19 -8.81 -4.32
C LEU A 307 -18.15 -8.54 -5.48
N PRO A 308 -18.17 -7.35 -6.12
CA PRO A 308 -19.09 -7.08 -7.22
C PRO A 308 -18.82 -7.98 -8.44
N ARG A 309 -17.54 -8.32 -8.70
CA ARG A 309 -17.18 -9.17 -9.84
C ARG A 309 -17.53 -10.64 -9.61
N VAL A 310 -17.28 -11.15 -8.41
CA VAL A 310 -17.68 -12.51 -8.01
C VAL A 310 -19.19 -12.65 -8.01
N ARG A 311 -19.92 -11.68 -7.45
CA ARG A 311 -21.39 -11.66 -7.48
C ARG A 311 -21.93 -11.65 -8.91
N ALA A 312 -21.42 -10.76 -9.77
CA ALA A 312 -21.84 -10.68 -11.16
C ALA A 312 -21.59 -12.00 -11.90
N HIS A 313 -20.42 -12.62 -11.69
CA HIS A 313 -20.07 -13.92 -12.28
C HIS A 313 -21.06 -15.03 -11.91
N LEU A 314 -21.43 -15.13 -10.63
CA LEU A 314 -22.41 -16.12 -10.15
C LEU A 314 -23.82 -15.84 -10.68
N GLN A 315 -24.22 -14.57 -10.74
CA GLN A 315 -25.52 -14.18 -11.29
C GLN A 315 -25.63 -14.48 -12.79
N CYS A 316 -24.56 -14.26 -13.57
CA CYS A 316 -24.52 -14.64 -14.99
C CYS A 316 -24.70 -16.15 -15.21
N ARG A 317 -24.38 -16.99 -14.21
CA ARG A 317 -24.59 -18.44 -14.24
C ARG A 317 -25.95 -18.87 -13.71
N GLY A 318 -26.85 -17.93 -13.41
CA GLY A 318 -28.17 -18.21 -12.86
C GLY A 318 -28.15 -18.71 -11.41
N VAL A 319 -27.01 -18.60 -10.72
CA VAL A 319 -26.89 -19.06 -9.33
C VAL A 319 -27.48 -18.01 -8.40
N ARG A 320 -28.28 -18.44 -7.41
CA ARG A 320 -28.85 -17.53 -6.40
C ARG A 320 -27.77 -17.14 -5.40
N VAL A 321 -27.52 -15.84 -5.30
CA VAL A 321 -26.52 -15.27 -4.39
C VAL A 321 -27.17 -14.21 -3.52
N HIS A 322 -26.91 -14.29 -2.21
CA HIS A 322 -27.22 -13.22 -1.28
C HIS A 322 -25.94 -12.71 -0.62
N THR A 323 -25.88 -11.41 -0.35
CA THR A 323 -24.80 -10.83 0.45
C THR A 323 -25.13 -11.06 1.92
N ASP A 324 -24.16 -11.59 2.65
CA ASP A 324 -24.30 -11.81 4.10
C ASP A 324 -24.14 -10.47 4.86
N ALA A 325 -24.58 -10.41 6.11
CA ALA A 325 -24.43 -9.22 6.96
C ALA A 325 -22.95 -8.84 7.15
N HIS A 326 -22.05 -9.82 7.10
CA HIS A 326 -20.62 -9.59 7.15
C HIS A 326 -20.09 -9.03 5.81
N ALA A 327 -19.51 -7.83 5.87
CA ALA A 327 -18.86 -7.21 4.72
C ALA A 327 -17.85 -8.18 4.07
N GLY A 328 -17.95 -8.38 2.76
CA GLY A 328 -17.04 -9.27 2.04
C GLY A 328 -17.44 -10.74 2.02
N THR A 329 -18.67 -11.09 2.42
CA THR A 329 -19.18 -12.46 2.35
C THR A 329 -20.42 -12.54 1.45
N LEU A 330 -20.46 -13.56 0.60
CA LEU A 330 -21.62 -13.96 -0.17
C LEU A 330 -22.06 -15.34 0.33
N VAL A 331 -23.34 -15.66 0.29
CA VAL A 331 -23.75 -17.07 0.34
C VAL A 331 -24.56 -17.44 -0.88
N VAL A 332 -24.17 -18.59 -1.41
CA VAL A 332 -24.51 -19.12 -2.71
C VAL A 332 -25.44 -20.30 -2.44
N THR A 333 -26.65 -20.24 -2.97
CA THR A 333 -27.61 -21.34 -2.84
C THR A 333 -27.61 -22.14 -4.14
N LEU A 334 -27.12 -23.37 -4.04
CA LEU A 334 -27.19 -24.39 -5.08
C LEU A 334 -28.50 -25.17 -4.92
N LYS A 335 -29.09 -25.56 -6.05
CA LYS A 335 -30.31 -26.36 -6.12
C LYS A 335 -30.11 -27.47 -7.13
N ARG A 336 -30.77 -28.59 -6.89
CA ARG A 336 -30.86 -29.68 -7.86
C ARG A 336 -31.67 -29.27 -9.09
#